data_AF-A0A2Z7BLJ5-F1
#
_entry.id   AF-A0A2Z7BLJ5-F1
#
_cell.length_a   1.000
_cell.length_b   1.000
_cell.length_c   1.000
_cell.angle_alpha   90.00
_cell.angle_beta   90.00
_cell.angle_gamma   90.00
#
_symmetry.space_group_name_H-M   'P 1'
#
loop_
_entity.id
_entity.type
_entity.pdbx_description
1 polymer ?
#
loop_
_entity_poly.entity_id
_entity_poly.type
_entity_poly.pdbx_seq_one_letter_code
_entity_poly.pdbx_strand_id
1 'polypeptide(L)' 'MNPNFITWNKHDQLLCSFLLASMSESAQSQMIGCHTSSQLWTRVSQLFATRSTTLCYSLQSHLHAQFSLKDLGDVS' A
#
# COMPACT_ATOMS: atom_id res chain seq x y z
N MET A 1 -28.70 22.76 6.44
CA MET A 1 -27.77 21.74 5.90
C MET A 1 -27.09 22.34 4.67
N ASN A 2 -25.75 22.30 4.55
CA ASN A 2 -25.05 22.94 3.42
C ASN A 2 -25.15 22.04 2.15
N PRO A 3 -25.80 22.50 1.06
CA PRO A 3 -25.99 21.68 -0.14
C PRO A 3 -24.68 21.32 -0.84
N ASN A 4 -23.66 22.19 -0.79
CA ASN A 4 -22.35 21.90 -1.38
C ASN A 4 -21.66 20.74 -0.66
N PHE A 5 -21.77 20.70 0.68
CA PHE A 5 -21.23 19.60 1.47
C PHE A 5 -21.93 18.27 1.15
N ILE A 6 -23.25 18.29 0.96
CA ILE A 6 -24.02 17.08 0.60
C ILE A 6 -23.56 16.55 -0.76
N THR A 7 -23.41 17.42 -1.76
CA THR A 7 -22.96 17.03 -3.10
C THR A 7 -21.53 16.49 -3.07
N TRP A 8 -20.63 17.15 -2.34
CA TRP A 8 -19.26 16.68 -2.14
C TRP A 8 -19.24 15.30 -1.47
N ASN A 9 -19.99 15.13 -0.38
CA ASN A 9 -20.04 13.87 0.37
C ASN A 9 -20.60 12.72 -0.48
N LYS A 10 -21.59 12.97 -1.35
CA LYS A 10 -22.09 11.97 -2.29
C LYS A 10 -21.02 11.52 -3.28
N HIS A 11 -20.28 12.46 -3.87
CA HIS A 11 -19.19 12.13 -4.79
C HIS A 11 -18.06 11.38 -4.07
N ASP A 12 -17.70 11.83 -2.88
CA ASP A 12 -16.64 11.19 -2.09
C ASP A 12 -17.01 9.75 -1.71
N GLN A 13 -18.27 9.47 -1.35
CA GLN A 13 -18.74 8.11 -1.08
C GLN A 13 -18.70 7.22 -2.33
N LEU A 14 -19.09 7.74 -3.50
CA LEU A 14 -18.97 6.98 -4.76
C LEU A 14 -17.52 6.60 -5.06
N LEU A 15 -16.59 7.54 -4.87
CA LEU A 15 -15.16 7.27 -5.02
C LEU A 15 -14.66 6.26 -3.99
N CYS A 16 -15.10 6.33 -2.73
CA CYS A 16 -14.77 5.34 -1.72
C CYS A 16 -15.24 3.94 -2.13
N SER A 17 -16.49 3.79 -2.57
CA SER A 17 -17.03 2.50 -3.02
C SER A 17 -16.29 1.96 -4.24
N PHE A 18 -15.98 2.81 -5.22
CA PHE A 18 -15.19 2.43 -6.39
C PHE A 18 -13.79 1.94 -6.00
N LEU A 19 -13.09 2.70 -5.14
CA LEU A 19 -11.76 2.32 -4.67
C LEU A 19 -11.82 1.01 -3.89
N LEU A 20 -12.75 0.85 -2.95
CA LEU A 20 -12.92 -0.40 -2.19
C LEU A 20 -13.17 -1.60 -3.10
N ALA A 21 -14.08 -1.46 -4.07
CA ALA A 21 -14.40 -2.52 -5.02
C ALA A 21 -13.21 -2.95 -5.90
N SER A 22 -12.29 -2.03 -6.20
CA SER A 22 -11.08 -2.32 -6.98
C SER A 22 -9.97 -3.06 -6.21
N MET A 23 -10.10 -3.17 -4.90
CA MET A 23 -9.06 -3.71 -4.02
C MET A 23 -9.38 -5.12 -3.53
N SER A 24 -8.32 -5.90 -3.25
CA SER A 24 -8.45 -7.19 -2.57
C SER A 24 -8.95 -7.01 -1.13
N GLU A 25 -9.60 -8.04 -0.57
CA GLU A 25 -10.07 -8.04 0.83
C GLU A 25 -8.94 -7.73 1.84
N SER A 26 -7.74 -8.23 1.56
CA SER A 26 -6.54 -7.97 2.37
C SER A 26 -6.07 -6.51 2.32
N ALA A 27 -6.34 -5.79 1.23
CA ALA A 27 -6.08 -4.36 1.14
C ALA A 27 -7.22 -3.54 1.77
N GLN A 28 -8.48 -3.98 1.59
CA GLN A 28 -9.64 -3.35 2.22
C GLN A 28 -9.57 -3.38 3.76
N SER A 29 -9.09 -4.47 4.37
CA SER A 29 -8.91 -4.58 5.82
C SER A 29 -7.92 -3.55 6.40
N GLN A 30 -6.97 -3.08 5.58
CA GLN A 30 -6.02 -2.02 5.98
C GLN A 30 -6.66 -0.62 5.89
N MET A 31 -7.81 -0.48 5.23
CA MET A 31 -8.50 0.79 5.02
C MET A 31 -9.51 1.13 6.12
N ILE A 32 -9.64 0.30 7.15
CA ILE A 32 -10.52 0.57 8.30
C ILE A 32 -10.13 1.91 8.95
N GLY A 33 -11.14 2.76 9.18
CA GLY A 33 -10.98 4.11 9.73
C GLY A 33 -10.70 5.21 8.70
N CYS A 34 -10.63 4.91 7.41
CA CYS A 34 -10.65 5.94 6.37
C CYS A 34 -12.08 6.44 6.16
N HIS A 35 -12.30 7.76 6.25
CA HIS A 35 -13.62 8.38 6.14
C HIS A 35 -13.84 9.12 4.83
N THR A 36 -12.78 9.32 4.05
CA THR A 36 -12.84 10.01 2.76
C THR A 36 -12.05 9.28 1.69
N SER A 37 -12.40 9.51 0.43
CA SER A 37 -11.70 8.92 -0.72
C SER A 37 -10.23 9.33 -0.76
N SER A 38 -9.92 10.57 -0.35
CA SER A 38 -8.55 11.08 -0.24
C SER A 38 -7.72 10.32 0.80
N GLN A 39 -8.29 10.05 1.98
CA GLN A 39 -7.61 9.28 3.02
C GLN A 39 -7.36 7.84 2.57
N LEU A 40 -8.37 7.24 1.95
CA LEU A 40 -8.29 5.88 1.42
C LEU A 40 -7.21 5.77 0.34
N TRP A 41 -7.23 6.66 -0.66
CA TRP A 41 -6.21 6.70 -1.72
C TRP A 41 -4.79 6.92 -1.18
N THR A 42 -4.63 7.84 -0.22
CA THR A 42 -3.32 8.11 0.40
C THR A 42 -2.78 6.88 1.11
N ARG A 43 -3.62 6.22 1.93
CA ARG A 43 -3.21 5.05 2.69
C ARG A 43 -2.89 3.85 1.78
N VAL A 44 -3.68 3.63 0.73
CA VAL A 44 -3.39 2.60 -0.28
C VAL A 44 -2.05 2.87 -0.94
N SER A 45 -1.82 4.11 -1.38
CA SER A 45 -0.57 4.50 -2.03
C SER A 45 0.64 4.26 -1.12
N GLN A 46 0.51 4.60 0.17
CA GLN A 46 1.55 4.32 1.17
C GLN A 46 1.77 2.83 1.39
N LEU A 47 0.69 2.04 1.52
CA LEU A 47 0.77 0.59 1.73
C LEU A 47 1.54 -0.09 0.59
N PHE A 48 1.24 0.26 -0.66
CA PHE A 48 1.93 -0.32 -1.81
C PHE A 48 3.37 0.19 -1.94
N ALA A 49 3.62 1.48 -1.69
CA ALA A 49 4.98 2.01 -1.67
C ALA A 49 5.86 1.29 -0.63
N THR A 50 5.37 1.14 0.61
CA THR A 50 6.09 0.41 1.67
C THR A 50 6.33 -1.04 1.31
N ARG A 51 5.34 -1.74 0.74
CA ARG A 51 5.52 -3.14 0.30
C ARG A 51 6.60 -3.24 -0.77
N SER A 52 6.57 -2.37 -1.78
CA SER A 52 7.57 -2.33 -2.84
C SER A 52 8.97 -2.05 -2.30
N THR A 53 9.12 -1.10 -1.37
CA THR A 53 10.43 -0.80 -0.77
C THR A 53 10.94 -1.95 0.09
N THR A 54 10.09 -2.54 0.93
CA THR A 54 10.47 -3.67 1.79
C THR A 54 10.90 -4.87 0.95
N LEU A 55 10.18 -5.17 -0.14
CA LEU A 55 10.57 -6.23 -1.06
C LEU A 55 11.94 -5.94 -1.68
N CYS A 56 12.17 -4.73 -2.18
CA CYS A 56 13.46 -4.33 -2.74
C CYS A 56 14.60 -4.51 -1.74
N TYR A 57 14.45 -4.01 -0.51
CA TYR A 57 15.46 -4.17 0.54
C TYR A 57 15.67 -5.64 0.92
N SER A 58 14.61 -6.44 0.98
CA SER A 58 14.72 -7.87 1.30
C SER A 58 15.39 -8.69 0.20
N LEU A 59 15.21 -8.30 -1.06
CA LEU A 59 15.92 -8.88 -2.21
C LEU A 59 17.39 -8.49 -2.18
N GLN A 60 17.67 -7.20 -1.94
CA GLN A 60 19.03 -6.70 -1.81
C GLN A 60 19.78 -7.40 -0.67
N SER A 61 19.16 -7.55 0.50
CA SER A 61 19.80 -8.22 1.64
C SER A 61 20.07 -9.70 1.37
N HIS A 62 19.14 -10.42 0.71
CA HIS A 62 19.37 -11.81 0.30
C HIS A 62 20.52 -11.95 -0.70
N LEU A 63 20.63 -11.04 -1.67
CA LEU A 63 21.74 -11.05 -2.62
C LEU A 63 23.07 -10.81 -1.89
N HIS A 64 23.15 -9.80 -1.02
CA HIS A 64 24.37 -9.54 -0.25
C HIS A 64 24.77 -10.74 0.63
N ALA A 65 23.82 -11.40 1.28
CA ALA A 65 24.08 -12.59 2.08
C ALA A 65 24.59 -13.76 1.22
N GLN A 66 24.00 -13.98 0.04
CA GLN A 66 24.44 -14.99 -0.92
C GLN A 66 25.86 -14.74 -1.42
N PHE A 67 26.19 -13.51 -1.81
CA PHE A 67 27.54 -13.16 -2.26
C PHE A 67 28.57 -13.34 -1.13
N SER A 68 28.28 -12.85 0.07
CA SER A 68 29.17 -12.97 1.23
C SER A 68 29.42 -14.42 1.66
N LEU A 69 28.45 -15.33 1.50
CA LEU A 69 28.63 -16.76 1.77
C LEU A 69 29.44 -17.45 0.68
N LYS A 70 29.33 -16.99 -0.57
CA LYS A 70 30.09 -17.53 -1.70
C LYS A 70 31.57 -17.15 -1.64
N ASP A 71 31.88 -15.93 -1.20
CA ASP A 71 33.26 -15.48 -0.94
C ASP A 71 33.95 -16.31 0.18
N LEU A 72 33.19 -16.89 1.10
CA LEU A 72 33.74 -17.77 2.15
C LEU A 72 34.00 -19.21 1.65
N GLY A 73 33.26 -19.64 0.63
CA GLY A 73 33.34 -20.99 0.05
C GLY A 73 34.40 -21.15 -1.05
N ASP A 74 34.94 -20.06 -1.58
CA ASP A 74 36.02 -20.06 -2.59
C ASP A 74 37.43 -20.15 -1.95
N VAL A 75 37.52 -20.10 -0.60
CA VAL A 75 38.79 -20.17 0.16
C VAL A 75 39.05 -21.58 0.73
N SER A 76 38.36 -22.62 0.24
CA SER A 76 38.52 -24.01 0.71
C SER A 76 39.01 -24.97 -0.38
#